data_AF-A0A940S1X4-F1
#
_entry.id   AF-A0A940S1X4-F1
#
_cell.length_a   1.000
_cell.length_b   1.000
_cell.length_c   1.000
_cell.angle_alpha   90.00
_cell.angle_beta   90.00
_cell.angle_gamma   90.00
#
_symmetry.space_group_name_H-M   'P 1'
#
loop_
_entity.id
_entity.type
_entity.pdbx_description
1 polymer ?
#
loop_
_entity_poly.entity_id
_entity_poly.type
_entity_poly.pdbx_seq_one_letter_code
_entity_poly.pdbx_strand_id
1 'polypeptide(L)'
;MAPTRSTTQQTPFQILGVTACDDHATIRAAWKRLVKLCHPDRCPADAARLNRKLAELNAAYDKLKNHVPVRARPRAADFAAEQAAEQAAIRAKSAQDARASARAVAAQRAKAEVRAKADAQARAEALARAEAARRAKASTTARAKPLSASETATLHTATRAFADARTAFDGPRPAAVIRAA
;
A
#
# COMPACT_ATOMS: atom_id res chain seq x y z
N MET A 1 30.00 -9.27 -17.16
CA MET A 1 31.14 -9.56 -16.26
C MET A 1 31.48 -11.04 -16.37
N ALA A 2 32.61 -11.38 -16.98
CA ALA A 2 33.11 -12.74 -17.09
C ALA A 2 34.17 -12.97 -15.99
N PRO A 3 34.10 -14.06 -15.20
CA PRO A 3 35.12 -14.34 -14.20
C PRO A 3 36.40 -14.86 -14.84
N THR A 4 37.49 -14.21 -14.49
CA THR A 4 38.89 -14.57 -14.74
C THR A 4 39.19 -15.96 -14.18
N ARG A 5 39.56 -16.92 -15.04
CA ARG A 5 40.04 -18.23 -14.58
C ARG A 5 41.52 -18.11 -14.23
N SER A 6 41.77 -17.98 -12.93
CA SER A 6 43.11 -18.03 -12.35
C SER A 6 43.85 -19.31 -12.75
N THR A 7 45.11 -19.13 -13.09
CA THR A 7 46.22 -20.07 -13.25
C THR A 7 46.03 -21.43 -12.56
N THR A 8 45.70 -22.45 -13.36
CA THR A 8 46.15 -23.87 -13.36
C THR A 8 46.60 -24.57 -12.06
N GLN A 9 45.98 -24.35 -10.90
CA GLN A 9 45.97 -25.38 -9.86
C GLN A 9 44.87 -26.38 -10.22
N GLN A 10 45.25 -27.52 -10.82
CA GLN A 10 44.30 -28.59 -11.06
C GLN A 10 43.66 -28.98 -9.73
N THR A 11 42.33 -28.93 -9.68
CA THR A 11 41.61 -29.34 -8.47
C THR A 11 41.83 -30.83 -8.24
N PRO A 12 41.78 -31.34 -6.99
CA PRO A 12 41.91 -32.77 -6.72
C PRO A 12 40.97 -33.65 -7.56
N PHE A 13 39.76 -33.12 -7.85
CA PHE A 13 38.77 -33.72 -8.73
C PHE A 13 39.27 -33.85 -10.18
N GLN A 14 39.93 -32.81 -10.71
CA GLN A 14 40.51 -32.83 -12.06
C GLN A 14 41.71 -33.79 -12.17
N ILE A 15 42.55 -33.87 -11.14
CA ILE A 15 43.72 -34.78 -11.11
C ILE A 15 43.27 -36.24 -11.15
N LEU A 16 42.20 -36.58 -10.43
CA LEU A 16 41.64 -37.93 -10.39
C LEU A 16 40.59 -38.22 -11.49
N GLY A 17 40.16 -37.21 -12.24
CA GLY A 17 39.18 -37.34 -13.31
C GLY A 17 37.76 -37.63 -12.82
N VAL A 18 37.39 -37.09 -11.65
CA VAL A 18 36.10 -37.30 -10.96
C VAL A 18 35.38 -35.97 -10.76
N THR A 19 34.08 -36.02 -10.48
CA THR A 19 33.22 -34.87 -10.21
C THR A 19 32.92 -34.72 -8.71
N ALA A 20 32.49 -33.53 -8.28
CA ALA A 20 32.08 -33.28 -6.89
C ALA A 20 30.77 -34.00 -6.48
N CYS A 21 30.11 -34.66 -7.43
CA CYS A 21 28.92 -35.48 -7.19
C CYS A 21 29.27 -36.96 -7.01
N ASP A 22 30.49 -37.37 -7.36
CA ASP A 22 30.91 -38.77 -7.29
C ASP A 22 31.15 -39.21 -5.85
N ASP A 23 30.80 -40.47 -5.58
CA ASP A 23 30.97 -41.07 -4.28
C ASP A 23 32.43 -41.48 -4.02
N HIS A 24 32.74 -41.71 -2.75
CA HIS A 24 34.10 -42.10 -2.37
C HIS A 24 34.53 -43.44 -3.00
N ALA A 25 33.59 -44.35 -3.31
CA ALA A 25 33.90 -45.59 -4.01
C ALA A 25 34.41 -45.34 -5.44
N THR A 26 33.76 -44.43 -6.18
CA THR A 26 34.17 -43.99 -7.51
C THR A 26 35.53 -43.28 -7.47
N ILE A 27 35.73 -42.39 -6.49
CA ILE A 27 37.02 -41.71 -6.27
C ILE A 27 38.15 -42.72 -6.04
N ARG A 28 37.92 -43.72 -5.16
CA ARG A 28 38.91 -44.78 -4.88
C ARG A 28 39.18 -45.66 -6.10
N ALA A 29 38.17 -45.99 -6.90
CA ALA A 29 38.32 -46.80 -8.10
C ALA A 29 39.15 -46.06 -9.18
N ALA A 30 38.89 -44.76 -9.38
CA ALA A 30 39.65 -43.92 -10.30
C ALA A 30 41.12 -43.81 -9.86
N TRP A 31 41.38 -43.55 -8.58
CA TRP A 31 42.73 -43.53 -8.01
C TRP A 31 43.47 -44.86 -8.25
N LYS A 32 42.86 -46.02 -7.92
CA LYS A 32 43.47 -47.34 -8.15
C LYS A 32 43.85 -47.59 -9.62
N ARG A 33 43.01 -47.13 -10.56
CA ARG A 33 43.32 -47.24 -12.01
C ARG A 33 44.54 -46.38 -12.37
N LEU A 34 44.58 -45.14 -11.92
CA LEU A 34 45.67 -44.20 -12.23
C LEU A 34 47.01 -44.64 -11.61
N VAL A 35 46.98 -45.18 -10.38
CA VAL A 35 48.17 -45.75 -9.71
C VAL A 35 48.73 -46.93 -10.50
N LYS A 36 47.88 -47.87 -10.94
CA LYS A 36 48.31 -49.00 -11.78
C LYS A 36 48.92 -48.54 -13.11
N LEU A 37 48.40 -47.46 -13.69
CA LEU A 37 48.94 -46.89 -14.92
C LEU A 37 50.29 -46.20 -14.72
N CYS A 38 50.50 -45.57 -13.55
CA CYS A 38 51.70 -44.80 -13.23
C CYS A 38 52.76 -45.57 -12.42
N HIS A 39 52.71 -46.90 -12.37
CA HIS A 39 53.68 -47.69 -11.60
C HIS A 39 55.10 -47.59 -12.21
N PRO A 40 56.15 -47.29 -11.42
CA PRO A 40 57.52 -47.11 -11.94
C PRO A 40 58.07 -48.37 -12.64
N ASP A 41 57.65 -49.57 -12.22
CA ASP A 41 58.06 -50.84 -12.86
C ASP A 41 57.55 -50.99 -14.30
N ARG A 42 56.59 -50.18 -14.73
CA ARG A 42 56.02 -50.27 -16.08
C ARG A 42 56.91 -49.61 -17.14
N CYS A 43 57.64 -48.56 -16.76
CA CYS A 43 58.61 -47.87 -17.60
C CYS A 43 59.79 -47.35 -16.76
N PRO A 44 60.86 -48.16 -16.56
CA PRO A 44 62.01 -47.74 -15.75
C PRO A 44 62.75 -46.52 -16.32
N ALA A 45 62.69 -46.28 -17.64
CA ALA A 45 63.24 -45.09 -18.29
C ALA A 45 62.54 -43.77 -17.89
N ASP A 46 61.28 -43.84 -17.46
CA ASP A 46 60.44 -42.69 -17.07
C ASP A 46 60.08 -42.68 -15.57
N ALA A 47 60.77 -43.50 -14.76
CA ALA A 47 60.43 -43.72 -13.35
C ALA A 47 60.35 -42.41 -12.55
N ALA A 48 61.22 -41.43 -12.82
CA ALA A 48 61.20 -40.13 -12.15
C ALA A 48 59.96 -39.28 -12.49
N ARG A 49 59.42 -39.41 -13.71
CA ARG A 49 58.16 -38.73 -14.10
C ARG A 49 56.95 -39.44 -13.53
N LEU A 50 56.95 -40.77 -13.55
CA LEU A 50 55.89 -41.60 -12.99
C LEU A 50 55.76 -41.43 -11.47
N ASN A 51 56.87 -41.38 -10.75
CA ASN A 51 56.89 -41.12 -9.30
C ASN A 51 56.32 -39.75 -8.94
N ARG A 52 56.66 -38.69 -9.70
CA ARG A 52 56.07 -37.35 -9.50
C ARG A 52 54.55 -37.37 -9.69
N LYS A 53 54.09 -38.06 -10.73
CA LYS A 53 52.66 -38.19 -11.02
C LYS A 53 51.93 -39.03 -9.97
N LEU A 54 52.56 -40.08 -9.46
CA LEU A 54 52.03 -40.89 -8.38
C LEU A 54 51.88 -40.09 -7.08
N ALA A 55 52.89 -39.28 -6.75
CA ALA A 55 52.84 -38.37 -5.60
C ALA A 55 51.68 -37.37 -5.71
N GLU A 56 51.46 -36.81 -6.91
CA GLU A 56 50.34 -35.91 -7.19
C GLU A 56 48.97 -36.60 -7.05
N LEU A 57 48.83 -37.83 -7.56
CA LEU A 57 47.63 -38.64 -7.41
C LEU A 57 47.32 -38.96 -5.94
N ASN A 58 48.34 -39.27 -5.14
CA ASN A 58 48.19 -39.54 -3.71
C ASN A 58 47.78 -38.27 -2.95
N ALA A 59 48.41 -37.13 -3.24
CA ALA A 59 48.05 -35.84 -2.64
C ALA A 59 46.61 -35.41 -2.99
N ALA A 60 46.14 -35.73 -4.20
CA ALA A 60 44.75 -35.50 -4.59
C ALA A 60 43.78 -36.44 -3.87
N TYR A 61 44.12 -37.73 -3.75
CA TYR A 61 43.29 -38.71 -3.03
C TYR A 61 43.16 -38.38 -1.55
N ASP A 62 44.26 -37.97 -0.88
CA ASP A 62 44.24 -37.59 0.53
C ASP A 62 43.31 -36.40 0.81
N LYS A 63 43.23 -35.45 -0.12
CA LYS A 63 42.27 -34.33 -0.05
C LYS A 63 40.82 -34.76 -0.25
N LEU A 64 40.57 -35.85 -0.99
CA LEU A 64 39.23 -36.34 -1.31
C LEU A 64 38.77 -37.57 -0.51
N LYS A 65 39.60 -38.14 0.37
CA LYS A 65 39.25 -39.35 1.13
C LYS A 65 38.02 -39.20 2.02
N ASN A 66 37.77 -37.98 2.51
CA ASN A 66 36.61 -37.62 3.34
C ASN A 66 35.56 -36.84 2.54
N HIS A 67 35.62 -36.90 1.20
CA HIS A 67 34.68 -36.18 0.35
C HIS A 67 33.26 -36.75 0.52
N VAL A 68 32.32 -35.87 0.87
CA VAL A 68 30.89 -36.16 0.87
C VAL A 68 30.34 -35.65 -0.46
N PRO A 69 29.72 -36.52 -1.28
CA PRO A 69 29.19 -36.11 -2.58
C PRO A 69 28.15 -35.01 -2.39
N VAL A 70 28.33 -33.90 -3.09
CA VAL A 70 27.30 -32.87 -3.17
C VAL A 70 26.15 -33.49 -3.96
N ARG A 71 25.00 -33.69 -3.30
CA ARG A 71 23.79 -34.11 -4.00
C ARG A 71 23.41 -33.01 -4.98
N ALA A 72 23.65 -33.23 -6.26
CA ALA A 72 23.22 -32.32 -7.31
C ALA A 72 21.69 -32.22 -7.27
N ARG A 73 21.16 -31.05 -6.89
CA ARG A 73 19.77 -30.74 -7.18
C ARG A 73 19.63 -30.60 -8.69
N PRO A 74 18.60 -31.22 -9.31
CA PRO A 74 18.39 -31.06 -10.74
C PRO A 74 18.05 -29.59 -11.03
N ARG A 75 18.77 -28.99 -11.99
CA ARG A 75 18.62 -27.57 -12.40
C ARG A 75 17.17 -27.16 -12.72
N ALA A 76 16.33 -28.11 -13.15
CA ALA A 76 14.91 -27.89 -13.38
C ALA A 76 14.11 -27.63 -12.08
N ALA A 77 14.50 -28.25 -10.96
CA ALA A 77 13.88 -28.01 -9.66
C ALA A 77 14.23 -26.63 -9.11
N ASP A 78 15.44 -26.13 -9.38
CA ASP A 78 15.86 -24.78 -8.98
C ASP A 78 15.07 -23.71 -9.75
N PHE A 79 14.92 -23.86 -11.08
CA PHE A 79 14.07 -22.99 -11.90
C PHE A 79 12.60 -23.01 -11.48
N ALA A 80 12.05 -24.19 -11.16
CA ALA A 80 10.67 -24.30 -10.69
C ALA A 80 10.47 -23.65 -9.31
N ALA A 81 11.45 -23.79 -8.41
CA ALA A 81 11.42 -23.13 -7.11
C ALA A 81 11.52 -21.60 -7.23
N GLU A 82 12.34 -21.10 -8.14
CA GLU A 82 12.48 -19.66 -8.43
C GLU A 82 11.18 -19.07 -8.99
N GLN A 83 10.58 -19.73 -9.98
CA GLN A 83 9.28 -19.32 -10.53
C GLN A 83 8.15 -19.35 -9.49
N ALA A 84 8.13 -20.35 -8.61
CA ALA A 84 7.15 -20.43 -7.53
C ALA A 84 7.34 -19.30 -6.50
N ALA A 85 8.59 -18.96 -6.17
CA ALA A 85 8.90 -17.86 -5.26
C ALA A 85 8.50 -16.50 -5.86
N GLU A 86 8.74 -16.28 -7.15
CA GLU A 86 8.33 -15.06 -7.84
C GLU A 86 6.80 -14.92 -7.92
N GLN A 87 6.09 -16.00 -8.25
CA GLN A 87 4.62 -16.01 -8.23
C GLN A 87 4.06 -15.75 -6.82
N ALA A 88 4.69 -16.29 -5.78
CA ALA A 88 4.31 -16.01 -4.40
C ALA A 88 4.54 -14.54 -4.03
N ALA A 89 5.65 -13.94 -4.46
CA ALA A 89 5.94 -12.53 -4.24
C ALA A 89 4.93 -11.60 -4.94
N ILE A 90 4.57 -11.89 -6.20
CA ILE A 90 3.55 -11.15 -6.94
C ILE A 90 2.20 -11.22 -6.21
N ARG A 91 1.79 -12.41 -5.77
CA ARG A 91 0.54 -12.60 -5.01
C ARG A 91 0.56 -11.91 -3.65
N ALA A 92 1.69 -11.91 -2.96
CA ALA A 92 1.85 -11.21 -1.69
C ALA A 92 1.70 -9.69 -1.87
N LYS A 93 2.32 -9.14 -2.92
CA LYS A 93 2.20 -7.73 -3.27
C LYS A 93 0.78 -7.34 -3.65
N SER A 94 0.12 -8.12 -4.51
CA SER A 94 -1.28 -7.85 -4.87
C SER A 94 -2.23 -7.95 -3.68
N ALA A 95 -1.99 -8.89 -2.76
CA ALA A 95 -2.75 -8.99 -1.51
C ALA A 95 -2.51 -7.79 -0.59
N GLN A 96 -1.29 -7.26 -0.53
CA GLN A 96 -0.98 -6.05 0.23
C GLN A 96 -1.69 -4.83 -0.36
N ASP A 97 -1.67 -4.67 -1.68
CA ASP A 97 -2.36 -3.58 -2.39
C ASP A 97 -3.88 -3.65 -2.20
N ALA A 98 -4.46 -4.85 -2.28
CA ALA A 98 -5.87 -5.09 -2.00
C ALA A 98 -6.26 -4.76 -0.55
N ARG A 99 -5.38 -5.08 0.42
CA ARG A 99 -5.60 -4.69 1.83
C ARG A 99 -5.49 -3.19 2.03
N ALA A 100 -4.56 -2.52 1.35
CA ALA A 100 -4.41 -1.07 1.41
C ALA A 100 -5.64 -0.35 0.82
N SER A 101 -6.13 -0.81 -0.34
CA SER A 101 -7.34 -0.24 -0.96
C SER A 101 -8.59 -0.50 -0.11
N ALA A 102 -8.75 -1.69 0.46
CA ALA A 102 -9.85 -1.99 1.37
C ALA A 102 -9.84 -1.08 2.62
N ARG A 103 -8.65 -0.82 3.19
CA ARG A 103 -8.50 0.12 4.32
C ARG A 103 -8.83 1.55 3.92
N ALA A 104 -8.41 1.99 2.74
CA ALA A 104 -8.74 3.33 2.23
C ALA A 104 -10.26 3.49 2.06
N VAL A 105 -10.94 2.49 1.48
CA VAL A 105 -12.40 2.50 1.32
C VAL A 105 -13.11 2.50 2.68
N ALA A 106 -12.66 1.68 3.64
CA ALA A 106 -13.20 1.66 4.99
C ALA A 106 -13.03 3.03 5.70
N ALA A 107 -11.87 3.66 5.57
CA ALA A 107 -11.61 4.98 6.14
C ALA A 107 -12.49 6.08 5.49
N GLN A 108 -12.73 6.02 4.18
CA GLN A 108 -13.64 6.94 3.51
C GLN A 108 -15.08 6.77 3.98
N ARG A 109 -15.54 5.52 4.14
CA ARG A 109 -16.87 5.24 4.69
C ARG A 109 -17.02 5.75 6.12
N ALA A 110 -16.03 5.50 6.99
CA ALA A 110 -16.04 6.00 8.35
C ALA A 110 -16.10 7.55 8.40
N LYS A 111 -15.33 8.23 7.55
CA LYS A 111 -15.40 9.70 7.42
C LYS A 111 -16.77 10.18 6.94
N ALA A 112 -17.35 9.50 5.95
CA ALA A 112 -18.67 9.82 5.43
C ALA A 112 -19.76 9.63 6.51
N GLU A 113 -19.67 8.57 7.32
CA GLU A 113 -20.59 8.34 8.43
C GLU A 113 -20.48 9.41 9.52
N VAL A 114 -19.26 9.81 9.90
CA VAL A 114 -19.05 10.90 10.87
C VAL A 114 -19.63 12.21 10.33
N ARG A 115 -19.39 12.52 9.06
CA ARG A 115 -19.97 13.71 8.41
C ARG A 115 -21.50 13.64 8.37
N ALA A 116 -22.07 12.50 7.98
CA ALA A 116 -23.52 12.31 7.95
C ALA A 116 -24.15 12.48 9.34
N LYS A 117 -23.50 11.97 10.40
CA LYS A 117 -23.93 12.16 11.79
C LYS A 117 -23.85 13.63 12.21
N ALA A 118 -22.76 14.34 11.87
CA ALA A 118 -22.61 15.76 12.14
C ALA A 118 -23.68 16.59 11.40
N ASP A 119 -23.94 16.29 10.13
CA ASP A 119 -24.98 16.95 9.33
C ASP A 119 -26.39 16.68 9.91
N ALA A 120 -26.65 15.47 10.39
CA ALA A 120 -27.91 15.12 11.05
C ALA A 120 -28.09 15.88 12.38
N GLN A 121 -27.03 15.98 13.19
CA GLN A 121 -27.03 16.76 14.44
C GLN A 121 -27.28 18.24 14.15
N ALA A 122 -26.58 18.83 13.19
CA ALA A 122 -26.78 20.23 12.81
C ALA A 122 -28.21 20.52 12.34
N ARG A 123 -28.84 19.58 11.59
CA ARG A 123 -30.24 19.68 11.19
C ARG A 123 -31.19 19.58 12.39
N ALA A 124 -30.96 18.65 13.31
CA ALA A 124 -31.78 18.51 14.52
C ALA A 124 -31.71 19.78 15.39
N GLU A 125 -30.52 20.35 15.57
CA GLU A 125 -30.33 21.61 16.29
C GLU A 125 -30.98 22.81 15.58
N ALA A 126 -30.94 22.85 14.25
CA ALA A 126 -31.63 23.88 13.47
C ALA A 126 -33.15 23.81 13.65
N LEU A 127 -33.72 22.60 13.59
CA LEU A 127 -35.15 22.37 13.84
C LEU A 127 -35.53 22.77 15.27
N ALA A 128 -34.76 22.35 16.28
CA ALA A 128 -35.00 22.71 17.68
C ALA A 128 -34.95 24.24 17.89
N ARG A 129 -33.98 24.94 17.28
CA ARG A 129 -33.91 26.41 17.30
C ARG A 129 -35.11 27.06 16.63
N ALA A 130 -35.55 26.54 15.48
CA ALA A 130 -36.72 27.04 14.77
C ALA A 130 -38.00 26.88 15.61
N GLU A 131 -38.18 25.73 16.26
CA GLU A 131 -39.32 25.49 17.16
C GLU A 131 -39.29 26.40 18.39
N ALA A 132 -38.13 26.58 19.01
CA ALA A 132 -37.95 27.52 20.13
C ALA A 132 -38.30 28.96 19.71
N ALA A 133 -37.84 29.39 18.53
CA ALA A 133 -38.19 30.70 17.98
C ALA A 133 -39.70 30.84 17.70
N ARG A 134 -40.36 29.80 17.19
CA ARG A 134 -41.82 29.79 17.00
C ARG A 134 -42.57 29.88 18.32
N ARG A 135 -42.14 29.15 19.35
CA ARG A 135 -42.72 29.20 20.71
C ARG A 135 -42.52 30.58 21.35
N ALA A 136 -41.34 31.17 21.21
CA ALA A 136 -41.07 32.52 21.71
C ALA A 136 -41.94 33.58 21.02
N LYS A 137 -42.11 33.49 19.68
CA LYS A 137 -43.03 34.37 18.94
C LYS A 137 -44.47 34.19 19.42
N ALA A 138 -44.94 32.95 19.56
CA ALA A 138 -46.28 32.66 20.06
C ALA A 138 -46.52 33.18 21.48
N SER A 139 -45.54 33.06 22.40
CA SER A 139 -45.67 33.58 23.76
C SER A 139 -45.63 35.11 23.81
N THR A 140 -44.83 35.77 22.97
CA THR A 140 -44.88 37.23 22.83
C THR A 140 -46.22 37.72 22.32
N THR A 141 -46.81 37.03 21.33
CA THR A 141 -48.17 37.35 20.83
C THR A 141 -49.23 37.10 21.89
N ALA A 142 -49.14 36.01 22.67
CA ALA A 142 -50.10 35.72 23.73
C ALA A 142 -49.98 36.68 24.95
N ARG A 143 -48.79 37.23 25.20
CA ARG A 143 -48.56 38.22 26.28
C ARG A 143 -49.03 39.63 25.91
N ALA A 144 -49.21 39.93 24.63
CA ALA A 144 -49.84 41.18 24.21
C ALA A 144 -51.34 41.14 24.55
N LYS A 145 -51.79 42.04 25.42
CA LYS A 145 -53.21 42.19 25.75
C LYS A 145 -53.96 42.55 24.45
N PRO A 146 -55.04 41.84 24.07
CA PRO A 146 -55.82 42.22 22.90
C PRO A 146 -56.41 43.60 23.13
N LEU A 147 -56.27 44.48 22.13
CA LEU A 147 -56.92 45.79 22.11
C LEU A 147 -58.44 45.58 22.29
N SER A 148 -59.04 46.35 23.20
CA SER A 148 -60.49 46.35 23.37
C SER A 148 -61.18 46.87 22.11
N ALA A 149 -62.44 46.51 21.89
CA ALA A 149 -63.20 46.92 20.71
C ALA A 149 -63.21 48.46 20.50
N SER A 150 -63.17 49.24 21.58
CA SER A 150 -63.06 50.70 21.52
C SER A 150 -61.68 51.18 21.05
N GLU A 151 -60.60 50.56 21.53
CA GLU A 151 -59.23 50.87 21.12
C GLU A 151 -58.97 50.47 19.66
N THR A 152 -59.56 49.37 19.20
CA THR A 152 -59.49 48.95 17.79
C THR A 152 -60.23 49.93 16.88
N ALA A 153 -61.38 50.43 17.31
CA ALA A 153 -62.16 51.41 16.56
C ALA A 153 -61.47 52.78 16.46
N THR A 154 -60.84 53.25 17.55
CA THR A 154 -60.04 54.49 17.53
C THR A 154 -58.78 54.33 16.69
N LEU A 155 -58.09 53.19 16.76
CA LEU A 155 -56.93 52.91 15.91
C LEU A 155 -57.31 52.91 14.43
N HIS A 156 -58.38 52.21 14.04
CA HIS A 156 -58.85 52.15 12.65
C HIS A 156 -59.28 53.54 12.13
N THR A 157 -59.97 54.32 12.97
CA THR A 157 -60.31 55.71 12.67
C THR A 157 -59.06 56.57 12.47
N ALA A 158 -58.06 56.44 13.36
CA ALA A 158 -56.80 57.17 13.26
C ALA A 158 -55.98 56.76 12.03
N THR A 159 -55.96 55.47 11.66
CA THR A 159 -55.25 54.99 10.47
C THR A 159 -55.91 55.50 9.19
N ARG A 160 -57.24 55.50 9.15
CA ARG A 160 -57.99 56.09 8.04
C ARG A 160 -57.75 57.59 7.92
N ALA A 161 -57.82 58.32 9.03
CA ALA A 161 -57.52 59.76 9.05
C ALA A 161 -56.08 60.07 8.60
N PHE A 162 -55.11 59.23 8.97
CA PHE A 162 -53.73 59.37 8.51
C PHE A 162 -53.58 59.06 7.02
N ALA A 163 -54.25 58.02 6.52
CA ALA A 163 -54.28 57.70 5.08
C ALA A 163 -54.92 58.84 4.27
N ASP A 164 -56.03 59.40 4.76
CA ASP A 164 -56.73 60.55 4.17
C ASP A 164 -55.86 61.82 4.23
N ALA A 165 -55.15 62.07 5.33
CA ALA A 165 -54.20 63.18 5.44
C ALA A 165 -53.00 63.01 4.51
N ARG A 166 -52.51 61.78 4.32
CA ARG A 166 -51.42 61.46 3.41
C ARG A 166 -51.84 61.62 1.96
N THR A 167 -53.02 61.17 1.56
CA THR A 167 -53.55 61.41 0.21
C THR A 167 -53.82 62.89 -0.05
N ALA A 168 -54.25 63.65 0.97
CA ALA A 168 -54.36 65.11 0.88
C ALA A 168 -52.99 65.81 0.74
N PHE A 169 -51.94 65.26 1.35
CA PHE A 169 -50.57 65.79 1.25
C PHE A 169 -49.86 65.43 -0.07
N ASP A 170 -50.01 64.19 -0.54
CA ASP A 170 -49.45 63.68 -1.80
C ASP A 170 -50.33 64.02 -3.02
N GLY A 171 -51.55 64.51 -2.80
CA GLY A 171 -52.44 64.99 -3.86
C GLY A 171 -51.89 66.26 -4.55
N PRO A 172 -52.31 66.55 -5.79
CA PRO A 172 -51.81 67.70 -6.52
C PRO A 172 -52.12 69.00 -5.75
N ARG A 173 -51.06 69.70 -5.32
CA ARG A 173 -51.22 71.03 -4.69
C ARG A 173 -51.94 71.94 -5.69
N PRO A 174 -53.06 72.59 -5.30
CA PRO A 174 -53.68 73.56 -6.17
C PRO A 174 -52.68 74.69 -6.42
N ALA A 175 -52.44 74.99 -7.70
CA ALA A 175 -51.66 76.15 -8.11
C ALA A 175 -52.24 77.39 -7.42
N ALA A 176 -51.49 77.98 -6.50
CA ALA A 176 -51.88 79.22 -5.84
C ALA A 176 -52.07 80.28 -6.93
N VAL A 177 -53.32 80.68 -7.16
CA VAL A 177 -53.64 81.88 -7.93
C VAL A 177 -53.13 83.05 -7.10
N ILE A 178 -51.96 83.57 -7.48
CA ILE A 178 -51.46 84.86 -7.02
C ILE A 178 -52.47 85.90 -7.49
N ARG A 179 -53.34 86.34 -6.58
CA ARG A 179 -54.21 87.50 -6.83
C ARG A 179 -53.37 88.73 -6.53
N ALA A 180 -52.94 89.39 -7.60
CA ALA A 180 -52.32 90.71 -7.55
C ALA A 180 -53.27 91.71 -6.87
N ALA A 181 -52.72 92.49 -5.94
CA ALA A 181 -53.27 93.77 -5.49
C ALA A 181 -52.27 94.85 -5.90
#